data_AF-A0A7L2WTP0-F1
#
_entry.id   AF-A0A7L2WTP0-F1
#
_cell.length_a   1.000
_cell.length_b   1.000
_cell.length_c   1.000
_cell.angle_alpha   90.00
_cell.angle_beta   90.00
_cell.angle_gamma   90.00
#
_symmetry.space_group_name_H-M   'P 1'
#
loop_
_entity.id
_entity.type
_entity.pdbx_description
1 polymer ?
#
loop_
_entity_poly.entity_id
_entity_poly.type
_entity_poly.pdbx_seq_one_letter_code
_entity_poly.pdbx_strand_id
1 'polypeptide(L)'
;ACGDIPEQIRSPSGTITSPGWPSEYPARINCSWYIHANPGEIITISFQDFDVQGSRRCSSDWLTIGSYKNIEGYRACGSSIPSPYISSQDHVWIRFHSDDSISRKGFRLAYFAGKSDEPNCDCDQFHCANGKCIPESWKCNNMDECGDNSDEEICAKANPPTVSAFQPCAYNQFQCLSRFTKLYTCLPESLKCDGNIDCLDLGDEIDCDVPTCGQWLKYFYGTFSSPNYPDFYPPGSNCTWLIDTGDHRKVILRFTDFKLDGTGYGDYVKIYDGLEENPRRLLRVLTAFDSHAPLTVVSSSGQIRVHFCADKVNAARGFNATYQVDGFCLPWEIPCGGNWGCYTEQQRCDGYWHCPNGRDETNCTMCQRDEFPCSRNGVCYPRSDRCNYQNHCPNGSDEKNCFFCQPGNFHCKNNRCVFESWVCDSQDDCGDGSDEENCPVIVPTRVITAAVIGSLICGLLLVIALGCTCKLYSLRMFERR
;
A
#
# COMPACT_ATOMS: atom_id res chain seq x y z
N ALA A 1 -27.44 -21.01 -23.96
CA ALA A 1 -27.09 -22.25 -23.24
C ALA A 1 -27.66 -23.53 -23.86
N CYS A 2 -28.98 -23.66 -24.04
CA CYS A 2 -29.62 -24.95 -24.35
C CYS A 2 -30.24 -24.98 -25.76
N GLY A 3 -29.81 -25.94 -26.59
CA GLY A 3 -30.09 -26.03 -28.03
C GLY A 3 -28.92 -26.64 -28.82
N ASP A 4 -29.00 -26.62 -30.16
CA ASP A 4 -27.99 -27.24 -31.04
C ASP A 4 -26.67 -26.45 -31.14
N ILE A 5 -26.71 -25.16 -30.79
CA ILE A 5 -25.57 -24.24 -30.86
C ILE A 5 -25.05 -23.99 -29.44
N PRO A 6 -23.74 -24.18 -29.19
CA PRO A 6 -23.14 -23.91 -27.90
C PRO A 6 -23.09 -22.41 -27.61
N GLU A 7 -23.25 -22.07 -26.34
CA GLU A 7 -22.98 -20.72 -25.85
C GLU A 7 -21.47 -20.49 -25.79
N GLN A 8 -20.99 -19.48 -26.52
CA GLN A 8 -19.57 -19.11 -26.51
C GLN A 8 -19.28 -18.14 -25.38
N ILE A 9 -18.31 -18.48 -24.55
CA ILE A 9 -17.90 -17.71 -23.39
C ILE A 9 -16.42 -17.33 -23.55
N ARG A 10 -16.14 -16.03 -23.45
CA ARG A 10 -14.80 -15.45 -23.62
C ARG A 10 -14.30 -14.69 -22.39
N SER A 11 -15.11 -14.55 -21.35
CA SER A 11 -14.68 -13.92 -20.12
C SER A 11 -13.66 -14.81 -19.40
N PRO A 12 -12.63 -14.23 -18.74
CA PRO A 12 -11.58 -14.98 -18.07
C PRO A 12 -12.12 -15.74 -16.85
N SER A 13 -13.23 -15.32 -16.27
CA SER A 13 -13.89 -16.02 -15.18
C SER A 13 -15.41 -15.93 -15.33
N GLY A 14 -16.12 -16.81 -14.62
CA GLY A 14 -17.58 -16.80 -14.61
C GLY A 14 -18.17 -17.99 -13.87
N THR A 15 -19.50 -17.98 -13.75
CA THR A 15 -20.28 -19.07 -13.15
C THR A 15 -21.25 -19.62 -14.19
N ILE A 16 -21.35 -20.95 -14.27
CA ILE A 16 -22.31 -21.65 -15.14
C ILE A 16 -23.24 -22.48 -14.24
N THR A 17 -24.54 -22.37 -14.50
CA THR A 17 -25.57 -23.10 -13.78
C THR A 17 -26.40 -23.95 -14.73
N SER A 18 -26.95 -25.05 -14.20
CA SER A 18 -28.02 -25.76 -14.90
C SER A 18 -29.27 -24.88 -15.02
N PRO A 19 -30.06 -25.02 -16.09
CA PRO A 19 -31.29 -24.25 -16.24
C PRO A 19 -32.22 -24.48 -15.05
N GLY A 20 -32.68 -23.40 -14.41
CA GLY A 20 -33.58 -23.47 -13.27
C GLY A 20 -32.90 -23.58 -11.90
N TRP A 21 -31.58 -23.75 -11.81
CA TRP A 21 -30.87 -23.77 -10.52
C TRP A 21 -31.15 -22.49 -9.71
N PRO A 22 -31.44 -22.56 -8.39
CA PRO A 22 -31.32 -23.71 -7.48
C PRO A 22 -32.56 -24.63 -7.42
N SER A 23 -33.53 -24.46 -8.31
CA SER A 23 -34.68 -25.37 -8.47
C SER A 23 -34.34 -26.53 -9.41
N GLU A 24 -35.24 -27.50 -9.52
CA GLU A 24 -35.01 -28.67 -10.37
C GLU A 24 -34.85 -28.30 -11.85
N TYR A 25 -33.90 -28.93 -12.55
CA TYR A 25 -33.68 -28.66 -13.97
C TYR A 25 -34.79 -29.26 -14.85
N PRO A 26 -35.15 -28.64 -15.98
CA PRO A 26 -36.14 -29.20 -16.92
C PRO A 26 -35.68 -30.53 -17.51
N ALA A 27 -36.63 -31.45 -17.73
CA ALA A 27 -36.38 -32.70 -18.45
C ALA A 27 -36.15 -32.46 -19.96
N ARG A 28 -35.46 -33.39 -20.62
CA ARG A 28 -35.23 -33.42 -22.08
C ARG A 28 -34.47 -32.20 -22.63
N ILE A 29 -33.46 -31.74 -21.89
CA ILE A 29 -32.62 -30.62 -22.31
C ILE A 29 -31.21 -31.07 -22.70
N ASN A 30 -30.68 -30.38 -23.71
CA ASN A 30 -29.29 -30.49 -24.13
C ASN A 30 -28.68 -29.09 -24.10
N CYS A 31 -27.78 -28.87 -23.16
CA CYS A 31 -27.09 -27.60 -23.01
C CYS A 31 -25.61 -27.78 -23.29
N SER A 32 -25.04 -26.83 -24.02
CA SER A 32 -23.62 -26.86 -24.35
C SER A 32 -23.00 -25.48 -24.22
N TRP A 33 -21.82 -25.44 -23.62
CA TRP A 33 -21.03 -24.23 -23.43
C TRP A 33 -19.62 -24.47 -23.96
N TYR A 34 -19.08 -23.45 -24.62
CA TYR A 34 -17.74 -23.43 -25.16
C TYR A 34 -16.97 -22.25 -24.56
N ILE A 35 -16.06 -22.55 -23.64
CA ILE A 35 -15.19 -21.57 -23.01
C ILE A 35 -13.92 -21.47 -23.84
N HIS A 36 -13.57 -20.25 -24.25
CA HIS A 36 -12.38 -19.96 -25.04
C HIS A 36 -11.57 -18.85 -24.37
N ALA A 37 -10.43 -19.23 -23.80
CA ALA A 37 -9.46 -18.36 -23.16
C ALA A 37 -8.46 -17.78 -24.17
N ASN A 38 -7.53 -16.94 -23.71
CA ASN A 38 -6.45 -16.46 -24.56
C ASN A 38 -5.40 -17.56 -24.78
N PRO A 39 -4.63 -17.51 -25.88
CA PRO A 39 -3.58 -18.49 -26.13
C PRO A 39 -2.56 -18.54 -24.97
N GLY A 40 -2.38 -19.74 -24.40
CA GLY A 40 -1.46 -19.98 -23.27
C GLY A 40 -2.11 -19.91 -21.88
N GLU A 41 -3.39 -19.57 -21.78
CA GLU A 41 -4.13 -19.65 -20.52
C GLU A 41 -4.69 -21.06 -20.27
N ILE A 42 -4.74 -21.45 -19.00
CA ILE A 42 -5.30 -22.72 -18.53
C ILE A 42 -6.64 -22.44 -17.86
N ILE A 43 -7.67 -23.20 -18.23
CA ILE A 43 -9.03 -23.08 -17.68
C ILE A 43 -9.19 -24.10 -16.55
N THR A 44 -9.50 -23.61 -15.36
CA THR A 44 -9.82 -24.41 -14.18
C THR A 44 -11.30 -24.28 -13.88
N ILE A 45 -11.97 -25.41 -13.62
CA ILE A 45 -13.40 -25.48 -13.32
C ILE A 45 -13.55 -26.11 -11.93
N SER A 46 -14.22 -25.40 -11.03
CA SER A 46 -14.54 -25.83 -9.68
C SER A 46 -16.05 -25.96 -9.49
N PHE A 47 -16.49 -26.97 -8.75
CA PHE A 47 -17.91 -27.26 -8.53
C PHE A 47 -18.35 -26.78 -7.15
N GLN A 48 -19.36 -25.90 -7.12
CA GLN A 48 -19.90 -25.36 -5.87
C GLN A 48 -21.12 -26.13 -5.38
N ASP A 49 -21.94 -26.62 -6.32
CA ASP A 49 -23.13 -27.42 -6.04
C ASP A 49 -23.34 -28.43 -7.17
N PHE A 50 -23.70 -29.66 -6.84
CA PHE A 50 -23.87 -30.73 -7.82
C PHE A 50 -24.86 -31.78 -7.32
N ASP A 51 -26.02 -31.82 -7.96
CA ASP A 51 -27.06 -32.81 -7.77
C ASP A 51 -27.74 -33.09 -9.11
N VAL A 52 -27.16 -34.01 -9.86
CA VAL A 52 -27.67 -34.51 -11.14
C VAL A 52 -28.15 -35.93 -10.93
N GLN A 53 -29.21 -36.35 -11.62
CA GLN A 53 -29.74 -37.70 -11.45
C GLN A 53 -28.68 -38.79 -11.65
N GLY A 54 -28.41 -39.56 -10.60
CA GLY A 54 -27.43 -40.64 -10.62
C GLY A 54 -27.97 -41.88 -11.35
N SER A 55 -27.19 -42.44 -12.27
CA SER A 55 -27.51 -43.68 -12.98
C SER A 55 -26.25 -44.52 -13.23
N ARG A 56 -26.41 -45.80 -13.58
CA ARG A 56 -25.26 -46.69 -13.84
C ARG A 56 -24.47 -46.17 -15.04
N ARG A 57 -23.23 -45.73 -14.83
CA ARG A 57 -22.38 -45.04 -15.82
C ARG A 57 -22.93 -43.69 -16.33
N CYS A 58 -23.79 -43.03 -15.54
CA CYS A 58 -24.37 -41.74 -15.90
C CYS A 58 -25.12 -41.77 -17.25
N SER A 59 -25.81 -42.86 -17.54
CA SER A 59 -26.49 -43.08 -18.84
C SER A 59 -27.77 -42.29 -19.02
N SER A 60 -28.44 -41.90 -17.92
CA SER A 60 -29.63 -41.03 -17.91
C SER A 60 -29.20 -39.58 -18.02
N ASP A 61 -29.08 -38.88 -16.90
CA ASP A 61 -28.57 -37.50 -16.87
C ASP A 61 -27.06 -37.48 -16.67
N TRP A 62 -26.40 -36.53 -17.35
CA TRP A 62 -24.96 -36.41 -17.27
C TRP A 62 -24.45 -35.02 -17.61
N LEU A 63 -23.36 -34.66 -16.95
CA LEU A 63 -22.51 -33.54 -17.31
C LEU A 63 -21.19 -34.08 -17.86
N THR A 64 -20.75 -33.57 -19.00
CA THR A 64 -19.43 -33.90 -19.58
C THR A 64 -18.59 -32.65 -19.76
N ILE A 65 -17.30 -32.75 -19.43
CA ILE A 65 -16.30 -31.69 -19.60
C ILE A 65 -15.10 -32.26 -20.36
N GLY A 66 -14.68 -31.60 -21.43
CA GLY A 66 -13.50 -32.03 -22.19
C GLY A 66 -13.04 -30.99 -23.21
N SER A 67 -11.88 -31.21 -23.82
CA SER A 67 -11.32 -30.25 -24.80
C SER A 67 -12.01 -30.29 -26.16
N TYR A 68 -12.63 -31.42 -26.54
CA TYR A 68 -13.23 -31.57 -27.87
C TYR A 68 -14.67 -32.08 -27.82
N LYS A 69 -15.48 -31.65 -28.81
CA LYS A 69 -16.90 -32.03 -28.94
C LYS A 69 -17.15 -33.54 -29.10
N ASN A 70 -16.19 -34.33 -29.56
CA ASN A 70 -16.39 -35.76 -29.88
C ASN A 70 -15.57 -36.73 -29.01
N ILE A 71 -14.84 -36.22 -28.01
CA ILE A 71 -14.13 -37.06 -27.05
C ILE A 71 -14.94 -37.05 -25.76
N GLU A 72 -15.34 -38.23 -25.27
CA GLU A 72 -15.92 -38.37 -23.94
C GLU A 72 -14.84 -38.00 -22.92
N GLY A 73 -14.88 -36.76 -22.45
CA GLY A 73 -14.03 -36.28 -21.37
C GLY A 73 -14.53 -36.77 -20.01
N TYR A 74 -14.35 -35.94 -18.99
CA TYR A 74 -14.83 -36.21 -17.64
C TYR A 74 -16.37 -36.23 -17.63
N ARG A 75 -16.99 -37.36 -17.24
CA ARG A 75 -18.45 -37.53 -17.13
C ARG A 75 -18.85 -37.65 -15.66
N ALA A 76 -19.79 -36.82 -15.23
CA ALA A 76 -20.28 -36.77 -13.86
C ALA A 76 -21.81 -36.84 -13.79
N CYS A 77 -22.32 -37.52 -12.76
CA CYS A 77 -23.72 -37.57 -12.35
C CYS A 77 -23.81 -37.99 -10.87
N GLY A 78 -24.98 -37.85 -10.25
CA GLY A 78 -25.20 -38.09 -8.82
C GLY A 78 -25.20 -36.81 -8.00
N SER A 79 -25.20 -36.98 -6.68
CA SER A 79 -25.29 -35.87 -5.71
C SER A 79 -23.96 -35.58 -4.99
N SER A 80 -22.85 -36.16 -5.46
CA SER A 80 -21.51 -35.91 -4.93
C SER A 80 -20.81 -34.84 -5.76
N ILE A 81 -20.24 -33.83 -5.10
CA ILE A 81 -19.47 -32.76 -5.74
C ILE A 81 -18.27 -33.37 -6.49
N PRO A 82 -18.15 -33.16 -7.82
CA PRO A 82 -17.03 -33.64 -8.60
C PRO A 82 -15.72 -32.91 -8.27
N SER A 83 -14.57 -33.56 -8.46
CA SER A 83 -13.26 -32.92 -8.35
C SER A 83 -13.09 -31.81 -9.39
N PRO A 84 -12.29 -30.77 -9.10
CA PRO A 84 -11.99 -29.72 -10.07
C PRO A 84 -11.41 -30.27 -11.37
N TYR A 85 -11.74 -29.62 -12.48
CA TYR A 85 -11.21 -29.95 -13.80
C TYR A 85 -10.23 -28.88 -14.26
N ILE A 86 -9.00 -29.29 -14.56
CA ILE A 86 -7.94 -28.41 -15.09
C ILE A 86 -7.74 -28.75 -16.57
N SER A 87 -7.88 -27.76 -17.45
CA SER A 87 -7.72 -27.95 -18.89
C SER A 87 -6.24 -28.11 -19.28
N SER A 88 -6.00 -28.84 -20.38
CA SER A 88 -4.68 -28.92 -21.01
C SER A 88 -4.54 -27.97 -22.21
N GLN A 89 -5.60 -27.24 -22.54
CA GLN A 89 -5.71 -26.34 -23.70
C GLN A 89 -6.43 -25.06 -23.27
N ASP A 90 -6.36 -24.03 -24.12
CA ASP A 90 -7.01 -22.73 -24.00
C ASP A 90 -8.53 -22.74 -24.21
N HIS A 91 -9.14 -23.94 -24.36
CA HIS A 91 -10.57 -24.08 -24.57
C HIS A 91 -11.15 -25.34 -23.92
N VAL A 92 -12.42 -25.24 -23.50
CA VAL A 92 -13.18 -26.33 -22.87
C VAL A 92 -14.61 -26.38 -23.38
N TRP A 93 -15.10 -27.59 -23.63
CA TRP A 93 -16.49 -27.92 -23.91
C TRP A 93 -17.17 -28.52 -22.68
N ILE A 94 -18.27 -27.90 -22.27
CA ILE A 94 -19.15 -28.40 -21.22
C ILE A 94 -20.48 -28.79 -21.85
N ARG A 95 -20.98 -29.98 -21.57
CA ARG A 95 -22.26 -30.48 -22.09
C ARG A 95 -23.08 -31.13 -21.01
N PHE A 96 -24.32 -30.66 -20.86
CA PHE A 96 -25.30 -31.21 -19.95
C PHE A 96 -26.45 -31.83 -20.73
N HIS A 97 -26.81 -33.05 -20.37
CA HIS A 97 -27.94 -33.79 -20.93
C HIS A 97 -28.87 -34.23 -19.81
N SER A 98 -30.17 -34.02 -20.02
CA SER A 98 -31.22 -34.60 -19.19
C SER A 98 -32.19 -35.42 -20.05
N ASP A 99 -32.59 -36.58 -19.53
CA ASP A 99 -33.58 -37.46 -20.14
C ASP A 99 -35.02 -37.06 -19.76
N ASP A 100 -36.00 -37.93 -20.01
CA ASP A 100 -37.43 -37.70 -19.74
C ASP A 100 -37.85 -38.11 -18.31
N SER A 101 -36.86 -38.37 -17.43
CA SER A 101 -37.07 -38.93 -16.11
C SER A 101 -36.89 -37.89 -14.99
N ILE A 102 -36.56 -38.34 -13.78
CA ILE A 102 -36.60 -37.53 -12.56
C ILE A 102 -35.50 -36.47 -12.57
N SER A 103 -35.89 -35.20 -12.54
CA SER A 103 -34.99 -34.06 -12.34
C SER A 103 -34.49 -33.94 -10.90
N ARG A 104 -33.37 -33.24 -10.75
CA ARG A 104 -32.72 -32.91 -9.48
C ARG A 104 -32.35 -31.43 -9.47
N LYS A 105 -31.75 -30.94 -8.38
CA LYS A 105 -31.39 -29.53 -8.18
C LYS A 105 -30.46 -28.97 -9.27
N GLY A 106 -29.69 -29.85 -9.91
CA GLY A 106 -28.75 -29.51 -10.98
C GLY A 106 -27.37 -29.13 -10.46
N PHE A 107 -26.68 -28.21 -11.13
CA PHE A 107 -25.30 -27.87 -10.77
C PHE A 107 -25.02 -26.38 -10.86
N ARG A 108 -24.05 -25.94 -10.06
CA ARG A 108 -23.40 -24.63 -10.15
C ARG A 108 -21.90 -24.84 -10.14
N LEU A 109 -21.24 -24.42 -11.22
CA LEU A 109 -19.79 -24.46 -11.35
C LEU A 109 -19.24 -23.06 -11.61
N ALA A 110 -18.04 -22.81 -11.14
CA ALA A 110 -17.27 -21.60 -11.44
C ALA A 110 -16.04 -21.99 -12.26
N TYR A 111 -15.65 -21.14 -13.19
CA TYR A 111 -14.44 -21.34 -13.99
C TYR A 111 -13.55 -20.10 -13.96
N PHE A 112 -12.26 -20.33 -14.11
CA PHE A 112 -11.23 -19.31 -14.18
C PHE A 112 -10.16 -19.69 -15.19
N ALA A 113 -9.80 -18.76 -16.07
CA ALA A 113 -8.75 -18.88 -17.07
C ALA A 113 -7.58 -17.99 -16.64
N GLY A 114 -6.44 -18.61 -16.32
CA GLY A 114 -5.25 -17.93 -15.83
C GLY A 114 -3.99 -18.39 -16.56
N LYS A 115 -2.95 -17.53 -16.57
CA LYS A 115 -1.63 -17.89 -17.08
C LYS A 115 -0.82 -18.65 -16.03
N SER A 116 0.06 -19.54 -16.49
CA SER A 116 0.95 -20.34 -15.64
C SER A 116 2.34 -19.73 -15.40
N ASP A 117 2.66 -18.58 -16.01
CA ASP A 117 4.05 -18.05 -16.07
C ASP A 117 4.17 -16.54 -15.71
N GLU A 118 3.20 -15.95 -15.03
CA GLU A 118 3.33 -14.55 -14.55
C GLU A 118 3.94 -14.50 -13.14
N PRO A 119 4.95 -13.65 -12.88
CA PRO A 119 5.66 -13.60 -11.60
C PRO A 119 4.84 -13.02 -10.45
N ASN A 120 3.62 -12.53 -10.71
CA ASN A 120 2.74 -11.94 -9.71
C ASN A 120 1.29 -12.12 -10.17
N CYS A 121 0.48 -12.82 -9.38
CA CYS A 121 -0.97 -12.93 -9.63
C CYS A 121 -1.68 -11.58 -9.34
N ASP A 122 -2.87 -11.38 -9.90
CA ASP A 122 -3.71 -10.21 -9.58
C ASP A 122 -4.16 -10.22 -8.09
N CYS A 123 -4.67 -9.09 -7.59
CA CYS A 123 -4.96 -8.86 -6.17
C CYS A 123 -6.06 -9.76 -5.56
N ASP A 124 -6.86 -10.42 -6.39
CA ASP A 124 -7.90 -11.38 -6.00
C ASP A 124 -7.55 -12.83 -6.35
N GLN A 125 -6.28 -13.09 -6.69
CA GLN A 125 -5.77 -14.39 -7.09
C GLN A 125 -4.71 -14.92 -6.12
N PHE A 126 -4.88 -16.18 -5.72
CA PHE A 126 -3.92 -16.97 -4.99
C PHE A 126 -2.86 -17.55 -5.93
N HIS A 127 -1.60 -17.40 -5.55
CA HIS A 127 -0.46 -17.98 -6.27
C HIS A 127 -0.15 -19.38 -5.73
N CYS A 128 -0.47 -20.42 -6.50
CA CYS A 128 -0.13 -21.81 -6.23
C CYS A 128 1.40 -22.04 -6.23
N ALA A 129 1.90 -23.07 -5.55
CA ALA A 129 3.34 -23.34 -5.51
C ALA A 129 3.91 -23.73 -6.88
N ASN A 130 3.09 -24.32 -7.75
CA ASN A 130 3.40 -24.61 -9.14
C ASN A 130 3.39 -23.39 -10.09
N GLY A 131 3.16 -22.16 -9.59
CA GLY A 131 3.14 -20.93 -10.39
C GLY A 131 1.80 -20.60 -11.04
N LYS A 132 0.76 -21.41 -10.80
CA LYS A 132 -0.60 -21.16 -11.29
C LYS A 132 -1.30 -20.12 -10.42
N CYS A 133 -2.02 -19.20 -11.05
CA CYS A 133 -2.93 -18.30 -10.33
C CYS A 133 -4.36 -18.86 -10.34
N ILE A 134 -5.00 -18.93 -9.18
CA ILE A 134 -6.42 -19.28 -9.01
C ILE A 134 -7.12 -18.17 -8.22
N PRO A 135 -8.45 -18.00 -8.27
CA PRO A 135 -9.15 -17.03 -7.42
C PRO A 135 -8.95 -17.31 -5.93
N GLU A 136 -8.73 -16.29 -5.09
CA GLU A 136 -8.54 -16.44 -3.63
C GLU A 136 -9.75 -17.10 -2.94
N SER A 137 -10.95 -16.99 -3.53
CA SER A 137 -12.16 -17.69 -3.04
C SER A 137 -12.07 -19.22 -3.10
N TRP A 138 -11.10 -19.76 -3.83
CA TRP A 138 -10.88 -21.21 -3.98
C TRP A 138 -9.83 -21.75 -3.01
N LYS A 139 -9.24 -20.88 -2.18
CA LYS A 139 -8.34 -21.31 -1.13
C LYS A 139 -9.12 -21.86 0.06
N CYS A 140 -8.66 -22.96 0.66
CA CYS A 140 -9.25 -23.58 1.84
C CYS A 140 -10.72 -24.04 1.65
N ASN A 141 -11.09 -24.52 0.47
CA ASN A 141 -12.43 -25.00 0.14
C ASN A 141 -12.52 -26.55 0.09
N ASN A 142 -11.46 -27.27 0.49
CA ASN A 142 -11.28 -28.71 0.37
C ASN A 142 -11.28 -29.24 -1.08
N MET A 143 -10.97 -28.41 -2.06
CA MET A 143 -10.82 -28.81 -3.45
C MET A 143 -9.44 -28.37 -3.96
N ASP A 144 -8.77 -29.28 -4.67
CA ASP A 144 -7.45 -29.02 -5.23
C ASP A 144 -7.60 -28.39 -6.62
N GLU A 145 -7.81 -27.08 -6.65
CA GLU A 145 -7.87 -26.30 -7.89
C GLU A 145 -6.47 -25.93 -8.39
N CYS A 146 -5.48 -25.84 -7.50
CA CYS A 146 -4.08 -25.67 -7.89
C CYS A 146 -3.54 -26.87 -8.67
N GLY A 147 -4.04 -28.08 -8.40
CA GLY A 147 -3.55 -29.36 -8.94
C GLY A 147 -2.29 -29.89 -8.22
N ASP A 148 -1.77 -29.13 -7.26
CA ASP A 148 -0.64 -29.48 -6.39
C ASP A 148 -0.99 -29.35 -4.89
N ASN A 149 -2.25 -29.09 -4.57
CA ASN A 149 -2.83 -28.94 -3.23
C ASN A 149 -2.25 -27.76 -2.42
N SER A 150 -1.60 -26.78 -3.07
CA SER A 150 -1.06 -25.58 -2.42
C SER A 150 -2.14 -24.69 -1.78
N ASP A 151 -3.32 -24.69 -2.39
CA ASP A 151 -4.52 -23.97 -1.96
C ASP A 151 -5.11 -24.50 -0.65
N GLU A 152 -4.82 -25.76 -0.30
CA GLU A 152 -5.37 -26.44 0.87
C GLU A 152 -4.33 -26.70 1.99
N GLU A 153 -3.03 -26.65 1.68
CA GLU A 153 -1.96 -27.01 2.64
C GLU A 153 -1.83 -26.01 3.82
N ILE A 154 -2.13 -24.73 3.59
CA ILE A 154 -1.92 -23.65 4.58
C ILE A 154 -3.15 -23.51 5.53
N CYS A 155 -4.20 -24.31 5.32
CA CYS A 155 -5.53 -24.13 5.92
C CYS A 155 -5.73 -24.81 7.29
N ALA A 156 -4.67 -25.26 7.96
CA ALA A 156 -4.73 -26.06 9.20
C ALA A 156 -5.34 -25.36 10.44
N LYS A 157 -6.02 -24.21 10.31
CA LYS A 157 -6.81 -23.57 11.37
C LYS A 157 -8.05 -22.82 10.83
N ALA A 158 -9.01 -23.53 10.28
CA ALA A 158 -10.39 -23.01 10.20
C ALA A 158 -11.40 -24.15 10.36
N ASN A 159 -12.18 -24.10 11.45
CA ASN A 159 -13.32 -25.01 11.64
C ASN A 159 -14.38 -24.75 10.56
N PRO A 160 -15.00 -25.78 9.96
CA PRO A 160 -16.08 -25.60 8.99
C PRO A 160 -17.39 -25.21 9.69
N PRO A 161 -18.16 -24.22 9.20
CA PRO A 161 -19.54 -24.03 9.66
C PRO A 161 -20.46 -24.99 8.90
N THR A 162 -21.09 -25.86 9.67
CA THR A 162 -22.17 -26.78 9.27
C THR A 162 -23.38 -26.03 8.69
N VAL A 163 -23.83 -26.53 7.54
CA VAL A 163 -25.04 -26.17 6.78
C VAL A 163 -26.30 -26.16 7.66
N SER A 164 -27.14 -25.13 7.54
CA SER A 164 -28.54 -25.15 8.00
C SER A 164 -29.40 -24.26 7.09
N ALA A 165 -30.65 -24.70 6.89
CA ALA A 165 -31.52 -24.40 5.76
C ALA A 165 -31.84 -22.91 5.54
N PHE A 166 -31.70 -22.46 4.28
CA PHE A 166 -31.89 -21.09 3.80
C PHE A 166 -33.25 -20.91 3.11
N GLN A 167 -33.94 -19.80 3.39
CA GLN A 167 -35.11 -19.35 2.65
C GLN A 167 -34.80 -18.01 1.97
N PRO A 168 -34.75 -17.92 0.63
CA PRO A 168 -34.19 -16.75 -0.07
C PRO A 168 -35.07 -15.50 0.04
N CYS A 169 -34.42 -14.32 0.04
CA CYS A 169 -35.07 -13.00 -0.07
C CYS A 169 -35.85 -12.86 -1.39
N ALA A 170 -36.83 -11.96 -1.42
CA ALA A 170 -37.68 -11.71 -2.59
C ALA A 170 -36.90 -11.05 -3.75
N TYR A 171 -37.50 -11.05 -4.95
CA TYR A 171 -36.96 -10.37 -6.14
C TYR A 171 -36.72 -8.87 -5.84
N ASN A 172 -35.54 -8.33 -6.22
CA ASN A 172 -35.00 -7.00 -5.88
C ASN A 172 -34.56 -6.77 -4.41
N GLN A 173 -34.23 -7.82 -3.66
CA GLN A 173 -33.67 -7.70 -2.32
C GLN A 173 -32.39 -8.52 -2.16
N PHE A 174 -31.39 -7.97 -1.48
CA PHE A 174 -30.15 -8.66 -1.15
C PHE A 174 -30.08 -9.01 0.35
N GLN A 175 -29.25 -9.99 0.69
CA GLN A 175 -29.12 -10.51 2.05
C GLN A 175 -28.02 -9.79 2.82
N CYS A 176 -28.41 -9.11 3.89
CA CYS A 176 -27.52 -8.53 4.89
C CYS A 176 -27.33 -9.49 6.06
N LEU A 177 -26.11 -9.97 6.30
CA LEU A 177 -25.85 -10.96 7.35
C LEU A 177 -25.55 -10.26 8.68
N SER A 178 -26.01 -10.79 9.80
CA SER A 178 -25.60 -10.28 11.11
C SER A 178 -24.47 -11.13 11.68
N ARG A 179 -23.28 -10.53 11.85
CA ARG A 179 -22.10 -11.18 12.46
C ARG A 179 -22.35 -11.76 13.86
N PHE A 180 -23.38 -11.29 14.57
CA PHE A 180 -23.66 -11.69 15.96
C PHE A 180 -24.75 -12.76 16.12
N THR A 181 -25.67 -12.90 15.17
CA THR A 181 -26.89 -13.71 15.40
C THR A 181 -27.15 -14.78 14.34
N LYS A 182 -26.34 -14.89 13.28
CA LYS A 182 -26.62 -15.76 12.11
C LYS A 182 -28.00 -15.50 11.46
N LEU A 183 -28.68 -14.41 11.81
CA LEU A 183 -29.86 -13.92 11.12
C LEU A 183 -29.40 -13.06 9.93
N TYR A 184 -30.15 -13.14 8.83
CA TYR A 184 -30.02 -12.23 7.70
C TYR A 184 -31.25 -11.33 7.60
N THR A 185 -31.05 -10.08 7.23
CA THR A 185 -32.08 -9.10 6.93
C THR A 185 -32.09 -8.88 5.42
N CYS A 186 -33.27 -8.83 4.78
CA CYS A 186 -33.36 -8.53 3.35
C CYS A 186 -33.46 -7.01 3.16
N LEU A 187 -32.49 -6.40 2.46
CA LEU A 187 -32.52 -5.00 2.08
C LEU A 187 -32.84 -4.83 0.59
N PRO A 188 -33.49 -3.72 0.17
CA PRO A 188 -33.70 -3.42 -1.24
C PRO A 188 -32.39 -3.26 -2.00
N GLU A 189 -32.30 -3.79 -3.22
CA GLU A 189 -31.10 -3.71 -4.08
C GLU A 189 -30.69 -2.27 -4.44
N SER A 190 -31.58 -1.29 -4.25
CA SER A 190 -31.26 0.14 -4.38
C SER A 190 -30.32 0.67 -3.29
N LEU A 191 -30.16 -0.06 -2.18
CA LEU A 191 -29.25 0.26 -1.08
C LEU A 191 -27.92 -0.49 -1.19
N LYS A 192 -27.70 -1.23 -2.29
CA LYS A 192 -26.41 -1.86 -2.54
C LYS A 192 -25.50 -0.85 -3.25
N CYS A 193 -24.29 -0.63 -2.74
CA CYS A 193 -23.31 0.27 -3.33
C CYS A 193 -23.80 1.73 -3.45
N ASP A 194 -24.57 2.20 -2.47
CA ASP A 194 -25.13 3.55 -2.45
C ASP A 194 -24.24 4.54 -1.66
N GLY A 195 -23.16 4.02 -1.05
CA GLY A 195 -22.17 4.78 -0.27
C GLY A 195 -22.55 4.95 1.20
N ASN A 196 -23.70 4.42 1.64
CA ASN A 196 -24.12 4.38 3.03
C ASN A 196 -23.99 2.95 3.57
N ILE A 197 -23.74 2.84 4.87
CA ILE A 197 -23.72 1.55 5.56
C ILE A 197 -25.13 1.29 6.10
N ASP A 198 -25.97 0.67 5.28
CA ASP A 198 -27.30 0.19 5.63
C ASP A 198 -27.26 -1.24 6.21
N CYS A 199 -26.22 -1.99 5.86
CA CYS A 199 -25.98 -3.34 6.35
C CYS A 199 -25.13 -3.34 7.62
N LEU A 200 -25.61 -4.00 8.68
CA LEU A 200 -24.91 -4.09 9.97
C LEU A 200 -23.52 -4.77 9.88
N ASP A 201 -23.26 -5.54 8.84
CA ASP A 201 -21.98 -6.19 8.54
C ASP A 201 -21.25 -5.62 7.32
N LEU A 202 -21.70 -4.48 6.77
CA LEU A 202 -21.17 -3.81 5.57
C LEU A 202 -21.41 -4.58 4.25
N GLY A 203 -22.20 -5.65 4.26
CA GLY A 203 -22.41 -6.51 3.08
C GLY A 203 -23.08 -5.82 1.88
N ASP A 204 -23.70 -4.67 2.10
CA ASP A 204 -24.26 -3.79 1.07
C ASP A 204 -23.22 -3.04 0.24
N GLU A 205 -22.06 -2.78 0.85
CA GLU A 205 -20.94 -2.04 0.25
C GLU A 205 -19.75 -2.96 -0.09
N ILE A 206 -19.86 -4.26 0.19
CA ILE A 206 -18.85 -5.27 -0.14
C ILE A 206 -19.22 -5.90 -1.50
N ASP A 207 -18.28 -5.92 -2.45
CA ASP A 207 -18.46 -6.45 -3.83
C ASP A 207 -19.34 -5.58 -4.75
N CYS A 208 -18.99 -4.30 -4.81
CA CYS A 208 -19.48 -3.33 -5.78
C CYS A 208 -18.61 -3.31 -7.04
N ASP A 209 -19.22 -3.08 -8.21
CA ASP A 209 -18.46 -2.75 -9.41
C ASP A 209 -17.67 -1.47 -9.13
N VAL A 210 -16.36 -1.63 -8.93
CA VAL A 210 -15.47 -0.54 -8.52
C VAL A 210 -15.52 0.53 -9.61
N PRO A 211 -15.96 1.77 -9.32
CA PRO A 211 -15.89 2.84 -10.31
C PRO A 211 -14.44 2.96 -10.77
N THR A 212 -14.21 3.02 -12.08
CA THR A 212 -12.86 3.20 -12.62
C THR A 212 -12.24 4.44 -11.98
N CYS A 213 -11.29 4.22 -11.08
CA CYS A 213 -10.70 5.26 -10.26
C CYS A 213 -9.22 5.42 -10.63
N GLY A 214 -8.72 6.65 -10.47
CA GLY A 214 -7.43 7.04 -11.01
C GLY A 214 -7.56 7.87 -12.28
N GLN A 215 -6.51 8.64 -12.57
CA GLN A 215 -6.49 9.59 -13.66
C GLN A 215 -5.05 9.99 -14.03
N TRP A 216 -4.90 10.51 -15.25
CA TRP A 216 -3.69 11.19 -15.69
C TRP A 216 -3.72 12.67 -15.27
N LEU A 217 -2.78 13.04 -14.42
CA LEU A 217 -2.62 14.36 -13.82
C LEU A 217 -1.52 15.12 -14.57
N LYS A 218 -1.92 16.03 -15.47
CA LYS A 218 -1.01 16.75 -16.38
C LYS A 218 -0.70 18.20 -15.97
N TYR A 219 -1.37 18.70 -14.94
CA TYR A 219 -1.18 20.09 -14.48
C TYR A 219 0.05 20.19 -13.57
N PHE A 220 0.65 21.37 -13.45
CA PHE A 220 1.83 21.60 -12.59
C PHE A 220 1.52 21.48 -11.08
N TYR A 221 0.25 21.50 -10.71
CA TYR A 221 -0.24 21.28 -9.37
C TYR A 221 -1.63 20.67 -9.44
N GLY A 222 -2.05 20.03 -8.35
CA GLY A 222 -3.41 19.54 -8.24
C GLY A 222 -3.66 18.79 -6.95
N THR A 223 -4.88 18.29 -6.83
CA THR A 223 -5.33 17.46 -5.71
C THR A 223 -6.02 16.22 -6.25
N PHE A 224 -5.88 15.11 -5.55
CA PHE A 224 -6.60 13.87 -5.82
C PHE A 224 -6.82 13.14 -4.50
N SER A 225 -7.89 12.34 -4.45
CA SER A 225 -8.28 11.60 -3.25
C SER A 225 -8.67 10.18 -3.61
N SER A 226 -8.74 9.33 -2.59
CA SER A 226 -9.42 8.04 -2.71
C SER A 226 -10.88 8.23 -3.16
N PRO A 227 -11.50 7.21 -3.79
CA PRO A 227 -12.90 7.27 -4.13
C PRO A 227 -13.76 7.57 -2.89
N ASN A 228 -14.84 8.31 -3.07
CA ASN A 228 -15.80 8.73 -2.04
C ASN A 228 -15.24 9.57 -0.88
N TYR A 229 -13.96 9.95 -0.86
CA TYR A 229 -13.39 10.80 0.18
C TYR A 229 -14.21 12.11 0.34
N PRO A 230 -14.59 12.51 1.58
CA PRO A 230 -14.10 12.05 2.88
C PRO A 230 -14.83 10.84 3.49
N ASP A 231 -15.79 10.26 2.78
CA ASP A 231 -16.48 9.04 3.18
C ASP A 231 -15.62 7.79 2.92
N PHE A 232 -16.12 6.62 3.30
CA PHE A 232 -15.37 5.37 3.15
C PHE A 232 -15.13 5.02 1.68
N TYR A 233 -13.91 4.65 1.32
CA TYR A 233 -13.65 4.16 -0.03
C TYR A 233 -14.29 2.78 -0.23
N PRO A 234 -14.74 2.43 -1.46
CA PRO A 234 -15.28 1.12 -1.74
C PRO A 234 -14.24 0.00 -1.50
N PRO A 235 -14.60 -1.09 -0.79
CA PRO A 235 -13.78 -2.30 -0.70
C PRO A 235 -13.45 -2.85 -2.10
N GLY A 236 -12.23 -3.34 -2.30
CA GLY A 236 -11.74 -3.85 -3.58
C GLY A 236 -11.26 -2.77 -4.55
N SER A 237 -11.19 -1.51 -4.11
CA SER A 237 -10.70 -0.39 -4.92
C SER A 237 -9.28 -0.62 -5.44
N ASN A 238 -9.08 -0.50 -6.75
CA ASN A 238 -7.77 -0.54 -7.39
C ASN A 238 -7.59 0.69 -8.28
N CYS A 239 -6.97 1.73 -7.73
CA CYS A 239 -6.86 3.04 -8.37
C CYS A 239 -5.42 3.38 -8.73
N THR A 240 -5.20 3.94 -9.92
CA THR A 240 -3.87 4.40 -10.35
C THR A 240 -3.89 5.85 -10.80
N TRP A 241 -3.10 6.71 -10.15
CA TRP A 241 -2.86 8.08 -10.59
C TRP A 241 -1.48 8.20 -11.22
N LEU A 242 -1.43 8.84 -12.38
CA LEU A 242 -0.21 9.07 -13.15
C LEU A 242 0.03 10.57 -13.27
N ILE A 243 1.03 11.06 -12.54
CA ILE A 243 1.42 12.47 -12.54
C ILE A 243 2.53 12.63 -13.57
N ASP A 244 2.19 13.27 -14.69
CA ASP A 244 3.11 13.57 -15.78
C ASP A 244 2.83 14.99 -16.29
N THR A 245 3.55 15.94 -15.72
CA THR A 245 3.38 17.37 -16.03
C THR A 245 4.11 17.80 -17.30
N GLY A 246 4.90 16.90 -17.90
CA GLY A 246 5.80 17.21 -19.01
C GLY A 246 7.05 18.02 -18.60
N ASP A 247 7.20 18.34 -17.32
CA ASP A 247 8.38 18.98 -16.74
C ASP A 247 9.31 17.92 -16.12
N HIS A 248 10.62 18.14 -16.22
CA HIS A 248 11.65 17.28 -15.63
C HIS A 248 12.05 17.70 -14.22
N ARG A 249 11.49 18.80 -13.70
CA ARG A 249 11.67 19.21 -12.30
C ARG A 249 11.00 18.23 -11.35
N LYS A 250 11.49 18.22 -10.11
CA LYS A 250 10.99 17.33 -9.05
C LYS A 250 9.50 17.58 -8.81
N VAL A 251 8.74 16.52 -8.51
CA VAL A 251 7.34 16.64 -8.08
C VAL A 251 7.26 16.33 -6.60
N ILE A 252 6.66 17.24 -5.84
CA ILE A 252 6.43 17.10 -4.40
C ILE A 252 4.99 16.64 -4.22
N LEU A 253 4.81 15.42 -3.72
CA LEU A 253 3.52 14.83 -3.35
C LEU A 253 3.33 14.94 -1.83
N ARG A 254 2.18 15.44 -1.38
CA ARG A 254 1.83 15.62 0.03
C ARG A 254 0.47 15.00 0.32
N PHE A 255 0.40 14.08 1.27
CA PHE A 255 -0.86 13.58 1.80
C PHE A 255 -1.31 14.49 2.94
N THR A 256 -2.43 15.20 2.74
CA THR A 256 -3.01 16.12 3.72
C THR A 256 -3.87 15.39 4.74
N ASP A 257 -4.52 14.31 4.32
CA ASP A 257 -5.20 13.35 5.17
C ASP A 257 -4.91 11.93 4.68
N PHE A 258 -4.69 10.99 5.59
CA PHE A 258 -4.38 9.61 5.29
C PHE A 258 -4.88 8.66 6.39
N LYS A 259 -5.81 7.78 6.05
CA LYS A 259 -6.31 6.72 6.93
C LYS A 259 -6.86 5.57 6.10
N LEU A 260 -6.09 4.49 6.10
CA LEU A 260 -6.48 3.22 5.48
C LEU A 260 -6.90 2.20 6.55
N ASP A 261 -7.62 1.16 6.13
CA ASP A 261 -7.92 0.03 6.98
C ASP A 261 -6.69 -0.85 7.20
N GLY A 262 -6.50 -1.26 8.45
CA GLY A 262 -5.34 -2.03 8.90
C GLY A 262 -5.67 -3.44 9.33
N THR A 263 -6.90 -3.91 9.09
CA THR A 263 -7.33 -5.25 9.48
C THR A 263 -7.27 -6.19 8.26
N GLY A 264 -6.70 -7.39 8.42
CA GLY A 264 -6.50 -8.32 7.28
C GLY A 264 -5.14 -8.19 6.58
N TYR A 265 -5.10 -8.42 5.26
CA TYR A 265 -3.88 -8.29 4.42
C TYR A 265 -3.47 -6.83 4.15
N GLY A 266 -4.25 -5.87 4.66
CA GLY A 266 -3.89 -4.47 4.80
C GLY A 266 -3.96 -3.69 3.50
N ASP A 267 -4.73 -2.60 3.53
CA ASP A 267 -4.81 -1.67 2.42
C ASP A 267 -3.51 -0.89 2.28
N TYR A 268 -3.10 -0.62 1.04
CA TYR A 268 -1.84 0.06 0.78
C TYR A 268 -1.88 1.06 -0.38
N VAL A 269 -0.98 2.03 -0.32
CA VAL A 269 -0.65 2.95 -1.41
C VAL A 269 0.84 2.81 -1.74
N LYS A 270 1.16 2.35 -2.95
CA LYS A 270 2.54 2.29 -3.47
C LYS A 270 2.81 3.51 -4.34
N ILE A 271 3.96 4.13 -4.13
CA ILE A 271 4.36 5.36 -4.82
C ILE A 271 5.69 5.09 -5.53
N TYR A 272 5.74 5.31 -6.85
CA TYR A 272 6.91 5.08 -7.68
C TYR A 272 7.42 6.37 -8.33
N ASP A 273 8.73 6.45 -8.54
CA ASP A 273 9.43 7.53 -9.25
C ASP A 273 9.49 7.26 -10.76
N GLY A 274 8.34 7.45 -11.41
CA GLY A 274 8.12 7.21 -12.83
C GLY A 274 6.68 6.77 -13.10
N LEU A 275 6.34 6.51 -14.37
CA LEU A 275 4.99 6.07 -14.78
C LEU A 275 4.80 4.54 -14.76
N GLU A 276 5.89 3.79 -14.62
CA GLU A 276 5.91 2.32 -14.63
C GLU A 276 5.97 1.73 -13.21
N GLU A 277 5.43 0.52 -13.04
CA GLU A 277 5.50 -0.26 -11.80
C GLU A 277 6.83 -1.00 -11.69
N ASN A 278 7.90 -0.24 -11.50
CA ASN A 278 9.23 -0.79 -11.33
C ASN A 278 9.61 -0.85 -9.84
N PRO A 279 9.86 -2.04 -9.26
CA PRO A 279 10.26 -2.17 -7.85
C PRO A 279 11.51 -1.36 -7.49
N ARG A 280 12.43 -1.13 -8.43
CA ARG A 280 13.65 -0.32 -8.20
C ARG A 280 13.38 1.18 -8.08
N ARG A 281 12.20 1.62 -8.50
CA ARG A 281 11.77 3.03 -8.44
C ARG A 281 10.67 3.25 -7.41
N LEU A 282 10.39 2.27 -6.56
CA LEU A 282 9.45 2.41 -5.46
C LEU A 282 10.01 3.41 -4.44
N LEU A 283 9.34 4.56 -4.31
CA LEU A 283 9.68 5.60 -3.35
C LEU A 283 9.19 5.25 -1.95
N ARG A 284 7.93 4.79 -1.86
CA ARG A 284 7.31 4.48 -0.57
C ARG A 284 6.11 3.54 -0.71
N VAL A 285 5.87 2.75 0.34
CA VAL A 285 4.63 1.99 0.55
C VAL A 285 3.97 2.56 1.79
N LEU A 286 2.72 2.99 1.67
CA LEU A 286 1.92 3.52 2.77
C LEU A 286 0.85 2.50 3.14
N THR A 287 0.64 2.30 4.43
CA THR A 287 -0.32 1.33 4.98
C THR A 287 -1.11 2.00 6.11
N ALA A 288 -2.05 1.29 6.72
CA ALA A 288 -2.79 1.81 7.89
C ALA A 288 -1.92 2.34 9.04
N PHE A 289 -0.66 1.88 9.16
CA PHE A 289 0.28 2.37 10.16
C PHE A 289 0.82 3.79 9.87
N ASP A 290 0.71 4.26 8.62
CA ASP A 290 1.12 5.60 8.20
C ASP A 290 0.01 6.65 8.40
N SER A 291 -0.93 6.43 9.33
CA SER A 291 -2.08 7.32 9.56
C SER A 291 -1.75 8.71 10.12
N HIS A 292 -0.47 9.07 10.24
CA HIS A 292 -0.01 10.37 10.71
C HIS A 292 0.28 11.28 9.50
N ALA A 293 -0.69 12.13 9.16
CA ALA A 293 -0.49 13.22 8.21
C ALA A 293 0.18 14.43 8.88
N PRO A 294 0.91 15.30 8.13
CA PRO A 294 1.13 15.23 6.69
C PRO A 294 2.34 14.36 6.31
N LEU A 295 2.18 13.58 5.26
CA LEU A 295 3.26 12.77 4.68
C LEU A 295 3.73 13.35 3.36
N THR A 296 5.05 13.53 3.19
CA THR A 296 5.62 14.09 1.97
C THR A 296 6.52 13.08 1.25
N VAL A 297 6.41 13.05 -0.08
CA VAL A 297 7.23 12.22 -0.98
C VAL A 297 7.71 13.10 -2.14
N VAL A 298 8.98 13.02 -2.50
CA VAL A 298 9.57 13.84 -3.56
C VAL A 298 10.10 12.94 -4.67
N SER A 299 9.64 13.17 -5.90
CA SER A 299 10.14 12.49 -7.09
C SER A 299 11.40 13.17 -7.62
N SER A 300 12.35 12.35 -8.08
CA SER A 300 13.56 12.83 -8.75
C SER A 300 13.42 12.84 -10.28
N SER A 301 12.51 12.05 -10.84
CA SER A 301 12.29 11.93 -12.28
C SER A 301 11.32 12.97 -12.87
N GLY A 302 10.56 13.67 -12.01
CA GLY A 302 9.48 14.57 -12.42
C GLY A 302 8.17 13.87 -12.77
N GLN A 303 8.14 12.53 -12.66
CA GLN A 303 6.96 11.71 -12.87
C GLN A 303 6.68 10.86 -11.63
N ILE A 304 5.41 10.69 -11.30
CA ILE A 304 4.99 9.86 -10.17
C ILE A 304 3.84 8.95 -10.58
N ARG A 305 3.93 7.68 -10.20
CA ARG A 305 2.81 6.74 -10.20
C ARG A 305 2.38 6.49 -8.76
N VAL A 306 1.10 6.69 -8.48
CA VAL A 306 0.48 6.35 -7.19
C VAL A 306 -0.52 5.23 -7.44
N HIS A 307 -0.29 4.08 -6.81
CA HIS A 307 -1.14 2.89 -6.94
C HIS A 307 -1.77 2.58 -5.59
N PHE A 308 -3.09 2.69 -5.50
CA PHE A 308 -3.88 2.38 -4.31
C PHE A 308 -4.61 1.06 -4.52
N CYS A 309 -4.48 0.14 -3.56
CA CYS A 309 -5.17 -1.13 -3.55
C CYS A 309 -5.82 -1.33 -2.18
N ALA A 310 -7.12 -1.57 -2.17
CA ALA A 310 -7.91 -1.93 -0.99
C ALA A 310 -8.40 -3.38 -1.10
N ASP A 311 -8.52 -4.06 0.04
CA ASP A 311 -9.12 -5.39 0.13
C ASP A 311 -10.65 -5.33 0.03
N LYS A 312 -11.30 -6.49 -0.17
CA LYS A 312 -12.77 -6.60 -0.32
C LYS A 312 -13.52 -6.74 1.01
N VAL A 313 -12.86 -6.57 2.16
CA VAL A 313 -13.43 -6.96 3.46
C VAL A 313 -13.75 -5.76 4.32
N ASN A 314 -12.91 -4.72 4.32
CA ASN A 314 -13.12 -3.51 5.11
C ASN A 314 -12.72 -2.25 4.34
N ALA A 315 -13.12 -1.10 4.87
CA ALA A 315 -12.74 0.20 4.33
C ALA A 315 -12.52 1.21 5.45
N ALA A 316 -11.79 2.28 5.13
CA ALA A 316 -11.62 3.45 5.96
C ALA A 316 -11.96 4.73 5.16
N ARG A 317 -11.86 5.91 5.78
CA ARG A 317 -12.09 7.21 5.13
C ARG A 317 -11.14 7.52 3.96
N GLY A 318 -10.06 6.76 3.81
CA GLY A 318 -9.11 6.91 2.72
C GLY A 318 -8.14 8.07 2.89
N PHE A 319 -7.85 8.76 1.80
CA PHE A 319 -6.81 9.79 1.78
C PHE A 319 -7.13 10.93 0.82
N ASN A 320 -6.52 12.08 1.11
CA ASN A 320 -6.47 13.22 0.22
C ASN A 320 -5.02 13.66 0.04
N ALA A 321 -4.62 13.87 -1.20
CA ALA A 321 -3.25 14.20 -1.57
C ALA A 321 -3.20 15.38 -2.52
N THR A 322 -2.22 16.25 -2.32
CA THR A 322 -1.88 17.36 -3.21
C THR A 322 -0.51 17.12 -3.82
N TYR A 323 -0.32 17.53 -5.07
CA TYR A 323 0.98 17.46 -5.73
C TYR A 323 1.32 18.82 -6.36
N GLN A 324 2.61 19.11 -6.42
CA GLN A 324 3.14 20.35 -6.98
C GLN A 324 4.51 20.11 -7.58
N VAL A 325 4.76 20.66 -8.79
CA VAL A 325 6.08 20.70 -9.39
C VAL A 325 6.95 21.70 -8.62
N ASP A 326 8.16 21.28 -8.28
CA ASP A 326 9.12 22.06 -7.52
C ASP A 326 9.45 23.38 -8.22
N GLY A 327 9.33 24.49 -7.49
CA GLY A 327 9.49 25.84 -8.01
C GLY A 327 8.31 26.37 -8.86
N PHE A 328 7.16 25.69 -8.92
CA PHE A 328 5.95 26.23 -9.53
C PHE A 328 5.08 26.92 -8.47
N CYS A 329 4.70 28.18 -8.69
CA CYS A 329 3.85 28.93 -7.76
C CYS A 329 2.39 28.89 -8.18
N LEU A 330 1.50 28.81 -7.19
CA LEU A 330 0.06 28.88 -7.44
C LEU A 330 -0.31 30.26 -8.02
N PRO A 331 -1.43 30.41 -8.75
CA PRO A 331 -1.78 31.67 -9.40
C PRO A 331 -1.87 32.90 -8.48
N TRP A 332 -2.10 32.69 -7.18
CA TRP A 332 -2.17 33.72 -6.13
C TRP A 332 -0.88 33.86 -5.31
N GLU A 333 0.17 33.12 -5.68
CA GLU A 333 1.49 33.17 -5.05
C GLU A 333 2.51 33.83 -5.98
N ILE A 334 3.49 34.50 -5.37
CA ILE A 334 4.54 35.23 -6.07
C ILE A 334 5.82 34.39 -6.02
N PRO A 335 6.50 34.17 -7.16
CA PRO A 335 7.73 33.40 -7.19
C PRO A 335 8.89 34.15 -6.56
N CYS A 336 9.64 33.48 -5.68
CA CYS A 336 10.91 33.98 -5.14
C CYS A 336 11.98 34.19 -6.24
N GLY A 337 11.80 33.57 -7.41
CA GLY A 337 12.71 33.62 -8.56
C GLY A 337 13.52 32.33 -8.67
N GLY A 338 13.50 31.69 -9.84
CA GLY A 338 14.04 30.33 -10.01
C GLY A 338 13.24 29.27 -9.25
N ASN A 339 13.91 28.22 -8.76
CA ASN A 339 13.31 27.14 -7.97
C ASN A 339 13.37 27.40 -6.44
N TRP A 340 13.29 28.66 -6.01
CA TRP A 340 13.42 29.05 -4.58
C TRP A 340 12.08 29.18 -3.84
N GLY A 341 11.05 28.50 -4.33
CA GLY A 341 9.71 28.52 -3.72
C GLY A 341 8.91 29.79 -4.03
N CYS A 342 7.86 29.98 -3.23
CA CYS A 342 6.78 30.93 -3.47
C CYS A 342 6.35 31.57 -2.15
N TYR A 343 5.83 32.80 -2.23
CA TYR A 343 5.31 33.53 -1.08
C TYR A 343 3.98 34.20 -1.45
N THR A 344 3.17 34.49 -0.44
CA THR A 344 1.86 35.15 -0.60
C THR A 344 1.98 36.66 -0.43
N GLU A 345 0.97 37.43 -0.88
CA GLU A 345 0.92 38.89 -0.64
C GLU A 345 0.92 39.26 0.86
N GLN A 346 0.48 38.35 1.74
CA GLN A 346 0.47 38.59 3.19
C GLN A 346 1.87 38.51 3.80
N GLN A 347 2.74 37.70 3.18
CA GLN A 347 4.13 37.44 3.54
C GLN A 347 5.10 38.44 2.90
N ARG A 348 4.59 39.34 2.07
CA ARG A 348 5.38 40.42 1.47
C ARG A 348 5.57 41.54 2.48
N CYS A 349 6.82 41.92 2.73
CA CYS A 349 7.16 43.00 3.66
C CYS A 349 6.64 42.78 5.09
N ASP A 350 6.56 41.53 5.54
CA ASP A 350 6.09 41.17 6.88
C ASP A 350 7.23 41.10 7.92
N GLY A 351 8.46 41.17 7.43
CA GLY A 351 9.71 41.16 8.18
C GLY A 351 10.31 39.77 8.37
N TYR A 352 9.74 38.74 7.76
CA TYR A 352 10.27 37.39 7.73
C TYR A 352 10.61 36.99 6.30
N TRP A 353 11.84 36.51 6.10
CA TRP A 353 12.23 36.01 4.77
C TRP A 353 11.59 34.66 4.52
N HIS A 354 10.56 34.63 3.69
CA HIS A 354 9.98 33.42 3.12
C HIS A 354 10.77 32.93 1.91
N CYS A 355 11.40 33.87 1.20
CA CYS A 355 12.30 33.55 0.10
C CYS A 355 13.76 33.45 0.58
N PRO A 356 14.54 32.44 0.16
CA PRO A 356 15.96 32.33 0.46
C PRO A 356 16.80 33.53 0.02
N ASN A 357 16.37 34.24 -1.02
CA ASN A 357 17.02 35.44 -1.53
C ASN A 357 16.47 36.75 -0.94
N GLY A 358 15.46 36.67 -0.06
CA GLY A 358 14.81 37.80 0.60
C GLY A 358 13.94 38.65 -0.32
N ARG A 359 13.57 38.13 -1.49
CA ARG A 359 12.82 38.88 -2.51
C ARG A 359 11.50 39.43 -1.98
N ASP A 360 10.83 38.68 -1.12
CA ASP A 360 9.59 39.04 -0.45
C ASP A 360 9.72 40.30 0.45
N GLU A 361 10.93 40.57 0.92
CA GLU A 361 11.26 41.70 1.79
C GLU A 361 12.00 42.83 1.05
N THR A 362 12.13 42.73 -0.28
CA THR A 362 12.74 43.79 -1.10
C THR A 362 11.71 44.81 -1.59
N ASN A 363 12.14 46.07 -1.71
CA ASN A 363 11.35 47.17 -2.28
C ASN A 363 10.04 47.45 -1.52
N CYS A 364 10.10 47.37 -0.19
CA CYS A 364 9.01 47.78 0.70
C CYS A 364 8.95 49.31 0.81
N THR A 365 7.75 49.89 0.78
CA THR A 365 7.55 51.35 0.80
C THR A 365 7.99 52.03 2.10
N MET A 366 8.30 51.26 3.15
CA MET A 366 8.63 51.75 4.49
C MET A 366 10.13 51.84 4.76
N CYS A 367 10.99 51.22 3.95
CA CYS A 367 12.44 51.15 4.15
C CYS A 367 13.20 51.73 2.95
N GLN A 368 14.46 52.13 3.14
CA GLN A 368 15.31 52.61 2.04
C GLN A 368 15.69 51.46 1.09
N ARG A 369 16.25 51.82 -0.08
CA ARG A 369 16.87 50.83 -0.97
C ARG A 369 17.98 50.09 -0.20
N ASP A 370 17.93 48.76 -0.21
CA ASP A 370 18.85 47.82 0.46
C ASP A 370 18.67 47.61 1.98
N GLU A 371 17.56 48.08 2.54
CA GLU A 371 17.12 47.80 3.92
C GLU A 371 15.90 46.86 3.95
N PHE A 372 15.81 46.02 4.99
CA PHE A 372 14.73 45.06 5.20
C PHE A 372 13.91 45.44 6.44
N PRO A 373 12.57 45.30 6.41
CA PRO A 373 11.75 45.62 7.58
C PRO A 373 11.87 44.51 8.64
N CYS A 374 11.91 44.91 9.91
CA CYS A 374 11.82 44.01 11.06
C CYS A 374 10.41 43.43 11.24
N SER A 375 9.38 44.22 10.92
CA SER A 375 7.97 43.87 10.98
C SER A 375 7.14 45.00 10.37
N ARG A 376 5.81 44.89 10.33
CA ARG A 376 4.89 45.96 9.89
C ARG A 376 5.00 47.28 10.68
N ASN A 377 5.78 47.28 11.77
CA ASN A 377 6.01 48.45 12.63
C ASN A 377 7.05 49.45 12.10
N GLY A 378 7.60 49.25 10.89
CA GLY A 378 8.42 50.25 10.19
C GLY A 378 9.86 50.42 10.70
N VAL A 379 10.34 49.52 11.57
CA VAL A 379 11.77 49.43 11.91
C VAL A 379 12.46 48.66 10.80
N CYS A 380 13.58 49.17 10.28
CA CYS A 380 14.33 48.56 9.19
C CYS A 380 15.76 48.23 9.64
N TYR A 381 16.36 47.21 9.05
CA TYR A 381 17.73 46.77 9.32
C TYR A 381 18.50 46.57 8.00
N PRO A 382 19.83 46.79 7.99
CA PRO A 382 20.67 46.54 6.82
C PRO A 382 20.94 45.05 6.62
N ARG A 383 21.33 44.65 5.41
CA ARG A 383 21.66 43.25 5.08
C ARG A 383 22.73 42.61 5.98
N SER A 384 23.64 43.42 6.56
CA SER A 384 24.70 42.96 7.47
C SER A 384 24.16 42.46 8.81
N ASP A 385 22.97 42.90 9.20
CA ASP A 385 22.39 42.62 10.50
C ASP A 385 21.44 41.42 10.44
N ARG A 386 21.43 40.72 9.30
CA ARG A 386 20.66 39.50 9.07
C ARG A 386 21.47 38.27 9.48
N CYS A 387 20.90 37.43 10.34
CA CYS A 387 21.47 36.12 10.71
C CYS A 387 22.89 36.20 11.28
N ASN A 388 23.14 37.24 12.08
CA ASN A 388 24.42 37.54 12.71
C ASN A 388 24.41 37.26 14.23
N TYR A 389 23.37 36.59 14.74
CA TYR A 389 23.13 36.29 16.15
C TYR A 389 22.85 37.52 17.05
N GLN A 390 22.62 38.70 16.48
CA GLN A 390 22.28 39.91 17.24
C GLN A 390 20.86 40.35 16.90
N ASN A 391 19.97 40.34 17.90
CA ASN A 391 18.62 40.87 17.72
C ASN A 391 18.64 42.40 17.59
N HIS A 392 18.73 42.89 16.37
CA HIS A 392 18.53 44.28 16.00
C HIS A 392 17.04 44.62 15.98
N CYS A 393 16.20 43.66 15.58
CA CYS A 393 14.76 43.83 15.60
C CYS A 393 14.16 43.60 17.00
N PRO A 394 13.15 44.38 17.43
CA PRO A 394 12.48 44.20 18.73
C PRO A 394 11.87 42.80 18.93
N ASN A 395 11.52 42.13 17.83
CA ASN A 395 10.93 40.79 17.81
C ASN A 395 11.95 39.68 17.45
N GLY A 396 13.22 40.04 17.20
CA GLY A 396 14.28 39.13 16.75
C GLY A 396 13.96 38.44 15.43
N SER A 397 13.31 39.14 14.49
CA SER A 397 12.91 38.64 13.17
C SER A 397 14.09 38.56 12.19
N ASP A 398 15.07 39.44 12.36
CA ASP A 398 16.38 39.42 11.70
C ASP A 398 17.17 38.12 11.95
N GLU A 399 16.90 37.42 13.06
CA GLU A 399 17.56 36.16 13.43
C GLU A 399 16.70 34.91 13.21
N LYS A 400 15.58 35.02 12.47
CA LYS A 400 14.65 33.91 12.21
C LYS A 400 14.54 33.57 10.72
N ASN A 401 14.43 32.29 10.40
CA ASN A 401 14.34 31.78 9.02
C ASN A 401 15.58 32.11 8.18
N CYS A 402 16.75 31.75 8.69
CA CYS A 402 18.05 32.03 8.11
C CYS A 402 18.46 30.92 7.14
N PHE A 403 18.09 31.02 5.85
CA PHE A 403 18.48 30.03 4.84
C PHE A 403 19.99 30.01 4.54
N PHE A 404 20.68 31.15 4.73
CA PHE A 404 22.12 31.29 4.55
C PHE A 404 22.69 32.10 5.73
N CYS A 405 23.65 31.52 6.44
CA CYS A 405 24.36 32.22 7.51
C CYS A 405 25.53 33.05 6.95
N GLN A 406 25.98 34.05 7.72
CA GLN A 406 27.20 34.78 7.39
C GLN A 406 28.43 33.85 7.43
N PRO A 407 29.49 34.14 6.65
CA PRO A 407 30.73 33.35 6.69
C PRO A 407 31.29 33.30 8.12
N GLY A 408 31.49 32.10 8.66
CA GLY A 408 31.93 31.87 10.05
C GLY A 408 30.82 31.50 11.05
N ASN A 409 29.57 31.38 10.57
CA ASN A 409 28.44 30.93 11.36
C ASN A 409 27.97 29.54 10.87
N PHE A 410 27.53 28.69 11.81
CA PHE A 410 26.95 27.38 11.58
C PHE A 410 25.43 27.45 11.45
N HIS A 411 24.87 26.68 10.51
CA HIS A 411 23.43 26.64 10.23
C HIS A 411 22.77 25.45 10.94
N CYS A 412 21.94 25.75 11.94
CA CYS A 412 21.15 24.78 12.72
C CYS A 412 20.01 24.16 11.88
N LYS A 413 19.47 23.00 12.29
CA LYS A 413 18.35 22.36 11.57
C LYS A 413 17.04 23.16 11.68
N ASN A 414 16.86 23.93 12.75
CA ASN A 414 15.76 24.87 12.92
C ASN A 414 15.91 26.21 12.14
N ASN A 415 16.81 26.28 11.15
CA ASN A 415 17.09 27.47 10.32
C ASN A 415 17.54 28.70 11.13
N ARG A 416 18.27 28.48 12.23
CA ARG A 416 18.98 29.53 12.99
C ARG A 416 20.48 29.44 12.70
N CYS A 417 21.17 30.56 12.93
CA CYS A 417 22.62 30.64 12.78
C CYS A 417 23.26 30.84 14.14
N VAL A 418 24.24 30.01 14.46
CA VAL A 418 25.11 30.16 15.64
C VAL A 418 26.55 30.34 15.18
N PHE A 419 27.45 30.78 16.05
CA PHE A 419 28.87 30.89 15.67
C PHE A 419 29.48 29.51 15.45
N GLU A 420 30.38 29.37 14.47
CA GLU A 420 31.09 28.11 14.23
C GLU A 420 31.94 27.67 15.44
N SER A 421 32.35 28.62 16.30
CA SER A 421 33.03 28.32 17.56
C SER A 421 32.17 27.66 18.64
N TRP A 422 30.85 27.62 18.44
CA TRP A 422 29.86 27.04 19.38
C TRP A 422 29.35 25.68 18.93
N VAL A 423 29.83 25.20 17.77
CA VAL A 423 29.57 23.83 17.34
C VAL A 423 30.44 22.90 18.18
N CYS A 424 29.83 21.91 18.83
CA CYS A 424 30.52 20.93 19.67
C CYS A 424 31.19 21.51 20.92
N ASP A 425 30.55 22.50 21.54
CA ASP A 425 31.02 23.11 22.79
C ASP A 425 30.35 22.48 24.04
N SER A 426 29.49 21.47 23.84
CA SER A 426 28.67 20.81 24.86
C SER A 426 27.52 21.64 25.41
N GLN A 427 27.08 22.67 24.69
CA GLN A 427 25.86 23.43 24.93
C GLN A 427 24.94 23.37 23.71
N ASP A 428 23.63 23.41 23.96
CA ASP A 428 22.62 23.50 22.91
C ASP A 428 22.36 24.98 22.59
N ASP A 429 23.22 25.57 21.77
CA ASP A 429 23.11 26.97 21.34
C ASP A 429 22.12 27.12 20.19
N CYS A 430 21.94 26.07 19.38
CA CYS A 430 20.89 26.02 18.36
C CYS A 430 19.47 26.00 18.98
N GLY A 431 19.31 25.45 20.20
CA GLY A 431 18.05 25.20 20.88
C GLY A 431 17.28 23.97 20.37
N ASP A 432 17.84 23.25 19.41
CA ASP A 432 17.36 21.98 18.87
C ASP A 432 18.42 20.86 18.90
N GLY A 433 19.59 21.13 19.48
CA GLY A 433 20.73 20.23 19.63
C GLY A 433 21.51 19.95 18.34
N SER A 434 21.22 20.64 17.23
CA SER A 434 21.83 20.35 15.92
C SER A 434 23.34 20.56 15.88
N ASP A 435 23.84 21.49 16.69
CA ASP A 435 25.24 21.83 16.92
C ASP A 435 26.02 20.73 17.66
N GLU A 436 25.33 19.80 18.34
CA GLU A 436 25.94 18.76 19.17
C GLU A 436 25.79 17.33 18.59
N GLU A 437 24.98 17.15 17.54
CA GLU A 437 24.63 15.81 17.06
C GLU A 437 25.73 15.06 16.28
N ASN A 438 26.75 15.75 15.77
CA ASN A 438 27.76 15.13 14.92
C ASN A 438 29.20 15.60 15.22
N CYS A 439 29.51 15.68 16.50
CA CYS A 439 30.80 16.16 16.97
C CYS A 439 31.89 15.10 16.86
N PRO A 440 33.06 15.42 16.26
CA PRO A 440 34.21 14.53 16.34
C PRO A 440 34.55 14.36 17.83
N VAL A 441 34.62 13.12 18.30
CA VAL A 441 35.04 12.80 19.67
C VAL A 441 36.52 13.17 19.80
N ILE A 442 36.82 14.43 20.09
CA ILE A 442 38.17 14.87 20.43
C ILE A 442 38.39 14.38 21.86
N VAL A 443 38.90 13.17 22.00
CA VAL A 443 39.27 12.62 23.30
C VAL A 443 40.35 13.55 23.88
N PRO A 444 40.08 14.27 24.99
CA PRO A 444 41.08 15.17 25.54
C PRO A 444 42.29 14.32 25.97
N THR A 445 43.47 14.68 25.48
CA THR A 445 44.77 14.02 25.70
C THR A 445 45.13 13.82 27.19
N ARG A 446 44.38 14.44 28.10
CA ARG A 446 44.49 14.31 29.56
C ARG A 446 44.01 12.96 30.10
N VAL A 447 43.07 12.28 29.45
CA VAL A 447 42.60 10.96 29.93
C VAL A 447 43.60 9.84 29.63
N ILE A 448 44.28 9.94 28.48
CA ILE A 448 45.29 8.96 28.04
C ILE A 448 46.50 8.97 28.98
N THR A 449 46.94 10.15 29.42
CA THR A 449 48.11 10.28 30.31
C THR A 449 47.87 9.65 31.69
N ALA A 450 46.69 9.80 32.27
CA ALA A 450 46.35 9.18 33.56
C ALA A 450 46.30 7.64 33.47
N ALA A 451 45.69 7.09 32.42
CA ALA A 451 45.58 5.65 32.22
C ALA A 451 46.95 4.99 31.95
N VAL A 452 47.82 5.64 31.17
CA VAL A 452 49.18 5.15 30.90
C VAL A 452 50.05 5.18 32.16
N ILE A 453 50.01 6.25 32.95
CA ILE A 453 50.76 6.35 34.20
C ILE A 453 50.28 5.30 35.21
N GLY A 454 48.97 5.10 35.35
CA GLY A 454 48.40 4.07 36.21
C GLY A 454 48.83 2.65 35.82
N SER A 455 48.86 2.36 34.52
CA SER A 455 49.27 1.05 33.98
C SER A 455 50.75 0.77 34.21
N LEU A 456 51.62 1.78 34.05
CA LEU A 456 53.05 1.66 34.30
C LEU A 456 53.38 1.44 35.79
N ILE A 457 52.68 2.13 36.70
CA ILE A 457 52.86 1.95 38.15
C ILE A 457 52.42 0.55 38.58
N CYS A 458 51.29 0.06 38.05
CA CYS A 458 50.81 -1.29 38.34
C CYS A 458 51.80 -2.37 37.84
N GLY A 459 52.35 -2.19 36.64
CA GLY A 459 53.39 -3.07 36.09
C GLY A 459 54.66 -3.10 36.94
N LEU A 460 55.14 -1.94 37.40
CA LEU A 460 56.34 -1.84 38.24
C LEU A 460 56.15 -2.57 39.59
N LEU A 461 54.99 -2.41 40.22
CA LEU A 461 54.66 -3.09 41.48
C LEU A 461 54.63 -4.62 41.33
N LEU A 462 54.16 -5.12 40.20
CA LEU A 462 54.13 -6.55 39.91
C LEU A 462 55.54 -7.14 39.75
N VAL A 463 56.44 -6.42 39.09
CA VAL A 463 57.86 -6.82 38.94
C VAL A 463 58.57 -6.83 40.30
N ILE A 464 58.32 -5.83 41.15
CA ILE A 464 58.88 -5.78 42.51
C ILE A 464 58.37 -6.96 43.34
N ALA A 465 57.06 -7.25 43.28
CA ALA A 465 56.48 -8.39 43.99
C ALA A 465 57.09 -9.72 43.55
N LEU A 466 57.24 -9.95 42.24
CA LEU A 466 57.89 -11.13 41.68
C LEU A 466 59.39 -11.21 42.05
N GLY A 467 60.10 -10.08 42.07
CA GLY A 467 61.49 -10.02 42.53
C GLY A 467 61.63 -10.42 43.99
N CYS A 468 60.74 -9.92 44.85
CA CYS A 468 60.71 -10.26 46.27
C CYS A 468 60.39 -11.74 46.50
N THR A 469 59.41 -12.32 45.78
CA THR A 469 59.06 -13.73 45.92
C THR A 469 60.17 -14.66 45.44
N CYS A 470 60.83 -14.33 44.31
CA CYS A 470 62.01 -15.07 43.83
C CYS A 470 63.17 -14.99 44.82
N LYS A 471 63.42 -13.83 45.44
CA LYS A 471 64.47 -13.68 46.46
C LYS A 471 64.15 -14.47 47.73
N LEU A 472 62.89 -14.47 48.17
CA LEU A 472 62.40 -15.30 49.28
C LEU A 472 62.53 -16.80 48.98
N TYR A 473 62.22 -17.22 47.75
CA TYR A 473 62.39 -18.60 47.30
C TYR A 473 63.87 -19.03 47.31
N SER A 474 64.76 -18.17 46.82
CA SER A 474 66.21 -18.39 46.85
C SER A 474 66.74 -18.54 48.28
N LEU A 475 66.33 -17.66 49.21
CA LEU A 475 66.72 -17.74 50.62
C LEU A 475 66.22 -19.02 51.30
N ARG A 476 64.97 -19.45 51.02
CA ARG A 476 64.44 -20.72 51.54
C ARG A 476 65.15 -21.97 51.01
N MET A 477 65.69 -21.92 49.79
CA MET A 477 66.46 -23.03 49.22
C MET A 477 67.87 -23.11 49.82
N PHE A 478 68.44 -22.00 50.27
CA PHE A 478 69.74 -21.98 50.96
C PHE A 478 69.67 -22.53 52.41
N GLU A 479 68.53 -22.43 53.11
CA GLU A 479 68.35 -23.05 54.43
C GLU A 479 68.19 -24.58 54.40
N ARG A 480 67.99 -25.19 53.22
CA ARG A 480 67.83 -26.65 53.05
C ARG A 480 69.12 -27.36 52.63
N ARG A 481 70.26 -26.69 52.64
CA ARG A 481 71.57 -27.22 52.30
C ARG A 481 72.52 -27.03 53.47
#